data_AF-A0A9D9C5F4-F1
#
_entry.id   AF-A0A9D9C5F4-F1
#
_cell.length_a   1.000
_cell.length_b   1.000
_cell.length_c   1.000
_cell.angle_alpha   90.00
_cell.angle_beta   90.00
_cell.angle_gamma   90.00
#
_symmetry.space_group_name_H-M   'P 1'
#
loop_
_entity.id
_entity.type
_entity.pdbx_description
1 polymer ?
#
loop_
_entity_poly.entity_id
_entity_poly.type
_entity_poly.pdbx_seq_one_letter_code
_entity_poly.pdbx_strand_id
1 'polypeptide(L)'
;MKKSIVYVAAMAAMFLTACCGQNKCNCDCEACQNCVEKQDPNAPKDSATIVDNEQYDLSKLKVDAEGYYVLYDGTSLDGWRGYGQDAVPTSWESVDGCIHLVGSGTGEAQVEGGG
;
A
#
# COMPACT_ATOMS: atom_id res chain seq x y z
N MET A 1 -55.82 6.53 24.90
CA MET A 1 -55.96 7.98 25.16
C MET A 1 -54.77 8.43 25.99
N LYS A 2 -54.02 9.46 25.53
CA LYS A 2 -53.40 10.54 26.34
C LYS A 2 -52.57 10.07 27.57
N LYS A 3 -51.25 10.28 27.68
CA LYS A 3 -50.49 11.51 27.48
C LYS A 3 -48.99 11.21 27.59
N SER A 4 -48.20 11.93 26.82
CA SER A 4 -46.77 12.19 26.99
C SER A 4 -46.43 12.80 28.36
N ILE A 5 -45.12 12.84 28.71
CA ILE A 5 -44.36 13.80 29.56
C ILE A 5 -43.27 13.00 30.30
N VAL A 6 -42.05 12.91 29.75
CA VAL A 6 -40.89 13.81 30.00
C VAL A 6 -40.55 13.94 31.49
N TYR A 7 -39.52 13.22 31.93
CA TYR A 7 -38.81 13.50 33.17
C TYR A 7 -37.29 13.35 32.99
N VAL A 8 -36.63 14.48 33.21
CA VAL A 8 -35.43 14.64 34.03
C VAL A 8 -34.07 14.45 33.34
N ALA A 9 -33.46 15.63 33.22
CA ALA A 9 -32.06 15.90 33.00
C ALA A 9 -31.12 15.18 33.97
N ALA A 10 -29.83 15.23 33.61
CA ALA A 10 -28.66 14.94 34.43
C ALA A 10 -28.31 13.46 34.59
N MET A 11 -27.66 12.89 33.57
CA MET A 11 -26.39 12.18 33.75
C MET A 11 -25.48 12.46 32.57
N ALA A 12 -24.94 13.69 32.55
CA ALA A 12 -23.61 13.91 32.00
C ALA A 12 -22.63 13.17 32.92
N ALA A 13 -22.37 11.90 32.62
CA ALA A 13 -21.29 11.13 33.22
C ALA A 13 -20.45 10.57 32.09
N MET A 14 -19.38 11.32 31.81
CA MET A 14 -18.28 11.01 30.93
C MET A 14 -17.87 9.53 31.02
N PHE A 15 -18.15 8.78 29.97
CA PHE A 15 -17.40 7.57 29.61
C PHE A 15 -16.64 7.85 28.31
N LEU A 16 -15.68 8.77 28.36
CA LEU A 16 -14.65 8.95 27.31
C LEU A 16 -13.31 9.26 27.98
N THR A 17 -12.80 8.31 28.77
CA THR A 17 -11.38 8.30 29.15
C THR A 17 -10.84 6.89 28.97
N ALA A 18 -10.74 6.47 27.72
CA ALA A 18 -9.85 5.40 27.32
C ALA A 18 -9.44 5.65 25.87
N CYS A 19 -8.30 6.32 25.71
CA CYS A 19 -7.34 6.19 24.62
C CYS A 19 -6.56 7.49 24.50
N CYS A 20 -5.55 7.67 25.35
CA CYS A 20 -4.31 8.35 25.02
C CYS A 20 -3.26 8.04 26.10
N GLY A 21 -3.06 6.75 26.34
CA GLY A 21 -1.78 6.25 26.79
C GLY A 21 -1.00 5.84 25.55
N GLN A 22 0.16 6.46 25.33
CA GLN A 22 1.18 6.14 24.31
C GLN A 22 0.97 6.70 22.89
N ASN A 23 1.48 7.92 22.67
CA ASN A 23 2.41 8.36 21.59
C ASN A 23 2.42 7.69 20.21
N LYS A 24 1.33 7.14 19.69
CA LYS A 24 1.23 6.79 18.26
C LYS A 24 -0.07 7.34 17.70
N CYS A 25 0.04 8.46 17.01
CA CYS A 25 -1.04 9.04 16.23
C CYS A 25 -1.29 8.15 15.00
N ASN A 26 -2.25 7.25 15.11
CA ASN A 26 -2.85 6.57 13.96
C ASN A 26 -4.36 6.70 14.09
N CYS A 27 -4.88 7.92 13.87
CA CYS A 27 -6.31 8.17 13.80
C CYS A 27 -6.63 9.35 12.87
N ASP A 28 -7.54 9.13 11.93
CA ASP A 28 -8.18 10.17 11.11
C ASP A 28 -9.26 10.86 11.94
N CYS A 29 -8.87 11.85 12.74
CA CYS A 29 -9.82 12.76 13.37
C CYS A 29 -9.37 14.21 13.27
N GLU A 30 -10.36 15.10 13.21
CA GLU A 30 -10.21 16.53 12.94
C GLU A 30 -9.41 17.27 14.05
N ALA A 31 -9.24 16.65 15.22
CA ALA A 31 -8.44 17.20 16.33
C ALA A 31 -6.91 17.08 16.12
N CYS A 32 -6.45 16.38 15.08
CA CYS A 32 -5.03 16.20 14.77
C CYS A 32 -4.42 17.30 13.89
N GLN A 33 -5.16 18.39 13.65
CA GLN A 33 -4.81 19.45 12.70
C GLN A 33 -3.49 20.19 12.95
N ASN A 34 -2.80 19.97 14.07
CA ASN A 34 -1.51 20.58 14.40
C ASN A 34 -0.41 19.57 14.80
N CYS A 35 -0.57 18.28 14.45
CA CYS A 35 0.46 17.28 14.68
C CYS A 35 1.51 17.33 13.55
N VAL A 36 2.60 18.07 13.75
CA VAL A 36 3.81 17.89 12.92
C VAL A 36 4.43 16.56 13.32
N GLU A 37 4.48 15.63 12.37
CA GLU A 37 5.14 14.34 12.51
C GLU A 37 6.57 14.55 13.01
N LYS A 38 6.86 14.16 14.26
CA LYS A 38 8.22 14.24 14.78
C LYS A 38 9.01 13.10 14.15
N GLN A 39 9.69 13.40 13.05
CA GLN A 39 10.73 12.53 12.51
C GLN A 39 11.76 12.29 13.61
N ASP A 40 12.00 11.02 13.94
CA ASP A 40 13.06 10.62 14.86
C ASP A 40 14.42 10.97 14.21
N PRO A 41 15.21 11.89 14.78
CA PRO A 41 16.51 12.27 14.22
C PRO A 41 17.54 11.12 14.24
N ASN A 42 17.24 10.00 14.92
CA ASN A 42 18.09 8.82 15.00
C ASN A 42 17.51 7.58 14.30
N ALA A 43 16.38 7.69 13.58
CA ALA A 43 15.98 6.63 12.68
C ALA A 43 17.08 6.44 11.62
N PRO A 44 17.52 5.19 11.33
CA PRO A 44 18.35 4.93 10.17
C PRO A 44 17.68 5.58 8.97
N LYS A 45 18.38 6.54 8.34
CA LYS A 45 17.95 7.06 7.06
C LYS A 45 18.21 5.94 6.06
N ASP A 46 17.29 4.99 5.97
CA ASP A 46 17.17 4.11 4.83
C ASP A 46 16.82 5.03 3.65
N SER A 47 17.85 5.65 3.08
CA SER A 47 17.78 6.51 1.91
C SER A 47 17.59 5.60 0.69
N ALA A 48 16.50 4.84 0.65
CA ALA A 48 16.02 4.29 -0.59
C ALA A 48 15.73 5.48 -1.50
N THR A 49 16.55 5.66 -2.52
CA THR A 49 16.32 6.69 -3.52
C THR A 49 15.10 6.24 -4.30
N ILE A 50 14.00 6.98 -4.21
CA ILE A 50 12.82 6.71 -5.02
C ILE A 50 13.22 6.97 -6.47
N VAL A 51 13.23 5.93 -7.29
CA VAL A 51 13.45 6.05 -8.73
C VAL A 51 12.12 6.47 -9.35
N ASP A 52 12.08 7.68 -9.91
CA ASP A 52 10.92 8.25 -10.59
C ASP A 52 10.95 7.85 -12.07
N ASN A 53 10.52 6.62 -12.38
CA ASN A 53 10.30 6.17 -13.76
C ASN A 53 8.89 6.53 -14.24
N GLU A 54 8.72 6.60 -15.56
CA GLU A 54 7.40 6.74 -16.17
C GLU A 54 6.43 5.65 -15.68
N GLN A 55 5.21 6.08 -15.35
CA GLN A 55 4.15 5.18 -14.90
C GLN A 55 3.47 4.55 -16.10
N TYR A 56 3.13 3.26 -15.98
CA TYR A 56 2.39 2.56 -17.02
C TYR A 56 0.97 3.12 -17.16
N ASP A 57 0.51 3.29 -18.39
CA ASP A 57 -0.82 3.78 -18.71
C ASP A 57 -1.89 2.71 -18.40
N LEU A 58 -2.59 2.89 -17.28
CA LEU A 58 -3.63 1.97 -16.80
C LEU A 58 -4.82 1.86 -17.76
N SER A 59 -5.04 2.82 -18.68
CA SER A 59 -6.13 2.74 -19.65
C SER A 59 -5.93 1.61 -20.68
N LYS A 60 -4.70 1.09 -20.80
CA LYS A 60 -4.36 -0.07 -21.63
C LYS A 60 -4.77 -1.40 -21.00
N LEU A 61 -5.02 -1.41 -19.69
CA LEU A 61 -5.35 -2.62 -18.95
C LEU A 61 -6.83 -2.96 -19.11
N LYS A 62 -7.10 -4.27 -19.16
CA LYS A 62 -8.47 -4.77 -19.11
C LYS A 62 -9.03 -4.56 -17.70
N VAL A 63 -10.31 -4.21 -17.63
CA VAL A 63 -11.06 -4.15 -16.37
C VAL A 63 -12.00 -5.35 -16.35
N ASP A 64 -12.00 -6.11 -15.26
CA ASP A 64 -12.89 -7.25 -15.11
C ASP A 64 -14.33 -6.82 -14.79
N ALA A 65 -15.23 -7.79 -14.65
CA ALA A 65 -16.65 -7.53 -14.39
C ALA A 65 -16.92 -6.87 -13.03
N GLU A 66 -15.97 -6.96 -12.10
CA GLU A 66 -16.06 -6.39 -10.74
C GLU A 66 -15.37 -5.02 -10.65
N GLY A 67 -14.71 -4.58 -11.73
CA GLY A 67 -14.07 -3.28 -11.81
C GLY A 67 -12.58 -3.28 -11.48
N TYR A 68 -11.92 -4.45 -11.37
CA TYR A 68 -10.49 -4.54 -11.10
C TYR A 68 -9.67 -4.50 -12.39
N TYR A 69 -8.54 -3.80 -12.35
CA TYR A 69 -7.56 -3.85 -13.43
C TYR A 69 -6.81 -5.19 -13.43
N VAL A 70 -6.80 -5.85 -14.58
CA VAL A 70 -6.03 -7.07 -14.80
C VAL A 70 -4.59 -6.67 -15.12
N LEU A 71 -3.72 -6.68 -14.11
CA LEU A 71 -2.30 -6.30 -14.25
C LEU A 71 -1.47 -7.35 -15.00
N TYR A 72 -1.93 -8.59 -15.02
CA TYR A 72 -1.31 -9.68 -15.77
C TYR A 72 -2.38 -10.64 -16.26
N ASP A 73 -2.41 -10.86 -17.57
CA ASP A 73 -3.41 -11.70 -18.23
C ASP A 73 -2.89 -13.09 -18.61
N GLY A 74 -1.69 -13.45 -18.15
CA GLY A 74 -1.08 -14.76 -18.42
C GLY A 74 -0.24 -14.82 -19.69
N THR A 75 -0.07 -13.70 -20.43
CA THR A 75 0.53 -13.76 -21.77
C THR A 75 1.83 -12.98 -21.94
N SER A 76 1.94 -11.80 -21.31
CA SER A 76 3.09 -10.91 -21.54
C SER A 76 3.45 -10.14 -20.27
N LEU A 77 4.69 -9.65 -20.26
CA LEU A 77 5.22 -8.77 -19.21
C LEU A 77 5.09 -7.30 -19.61
N ASP A 78 4.13 -6.94 -20.46
CA ASP A 78 3.85 -5.54 -20.78
C ASP A 78 3.44 -4.79 -19.50
N GLY A 79 4.03 -3.61 -19.30
CA GLY A 79 3.89 -2.82 -18.08
C GLY A 79 4.73 -3.27 -16.88
N TRP A 80 5.53 -4.34 -17.01
CA TRP A 80 6.49 -4.77 -15.98
C TRP A 80 7.90 -4.24 -16.27
N ARG A 81 8.70 -4.10 -15.22
CA ARG A 81 10.11 -3.68 -15.29
C ARG A 81 10.88 -4.11 -14.04
N GLY A 82 12.20 -4.16 -14.14
CA GLY A 82 13.10 -4.36 -13.00
C GLY A 82 13.08 -3.16 -12.05
N TYR A 83 13.52 -3.36 -10.80
CA TYR A 83 13.57 -2.27 -9.84
C TYR A 83 14.65 -1.27 -10.26
N GLY A 84 14.26 -0.02 -10.47
CA GLY A 84 15.16 1.02 -10.99
C GLY A 84 15.59 0.83 -12.44
N GLN A 85 14.95 -0.09 -13.18
CA GLN A 85 15.20 -0.33 -14.60
C GLN A 85 14.02 0.16 -15.46
N ASP A 86 14.27 0.36 -16.76
CA ASP A 86 13.26 0.75 -17.74
C ASP A 86 12.63 -0.44 -18.48
N ALA A 87 13.17 -1.64 -18.28
CA ALA A 87 12.74 -2.85 -18.97
C ALA A 87 12.63 -4.04 -18.02
N VAL A 88 11.96 -5.08 -18.47
CA VAL A 88 11.93 -6.39 -17.81
C VAL A 88 13.33 -7.02 -17.89
N PRO A 89 13.91 -7.46 -16.76
CA PRO A 89 15.21 -8.12 -16.79
C PRO A 89 15.13 -9.50 -17.47
N THR A 90 16.23 -9.94 -18.08
CA THR A 90 16.26 -11.15 -18.94
C THR A 90 15.96 -12.46 -18.22
N SER A 91 16.09 -12.51 -16.89
CA SER A 91 15.75 -13.70 -16.12
C SER A 91 14.26 -13.82 -15.80
N TRP A 92 13.43 -12.86 -16.19
CA TRP A 92 12.00 -12.90 -16.01
C TRP A 92 11.30 -13.27 -17.32
N GLU A 93 10.42 -14.26 -17.27
CA GLU A 93 9.65 -14.73 -18.43
C GLU A 93 8.16 -14.85 -18.10
N SER A 94 7.32 -14.73 -19.14
CA SER A 94 5.91 -15.13 -19.07
C SER A 94 5.79 -16.51 -19.72
N VAL A 95 5.50 -17.52 -18.91
CA VAL A 95 5.43 -18.93 -19.33
C VAL A 95 4.30 -19.64 -18.59
N ASP A 96 3.55 -20.46 -19.30
CA ASP A 96 2.43 -21.26 -18.76
C ASP A 96 1.42 -20.44 -17.93
N GLY A 97 1.12 -19.21 -18.37
CA GLY A 97 0.18 -18.34 -17.67
C GLY A 97 0.75 -17.71 -16.39
N CYS A 98 2.06 -17.80 -16.15
CA CYS A 98 2.73 -17.36 -14.93
C CYS A 98 3.91 -16.42 -15.25
N ILE A 99 4.17 -15.47 -14.35
CA ILE A 99 5.43 -14.72 -14.35
C ILE A 99 6.46 -15.57 -13.60
N HIS A 100 7.55 -15.91 -14.25
CA HIS A 100 8.55 -16.83 -13.73
C HIS A 100 9.92 -16.16 -13.71
N LEU A 101 10.56 -16.17 -12.53
CA LEU A 101 11.96 -15.85 -12.39
C LEU A 101 12.80 -17.11 -12.62
N VAL A 102 13.51 -17.14 -13.74
CA VAL A 102 14.42 -18.22 -14.10
C VAL A 102 15.65 -18.15 -13.18
N GLY A 103 15.72 -19.05 -12.20
CA GLY A 103 16.85 -19.14 -11.29
C GLY A 103 18.11 -19.71 -11.94
N SER A 104 19.28 -19.40 -11.39
CA SER A 104 20.61 -19.87 -11.86
C SER A 104 20.85 -21.35 -11.58
N GLY A 105 20.05 -21.97 -10.71
CA GLY A 105 20.29 -23.29 -10.16
C GLY A 105 21.42 -23.36 -9.12
N THR A 106 22.03 -22.23 -8.73
CA THR A 106 23.16 -22.19 -7.77
C THR A 106 22.77 -21.89 -6.32
N GLY A 107 21.48 -21.72 -6.04
CA GLY A 107 20.99 -21.24 -4.75
C GLY A 107 21.03 -19.71 -4.66
N GLU A 108 19.96 -19.16 -4.05
CA GLU A 108 19.52 -17.75 -4.12
C GLU A 108 19.26 -17.27 -5.56
N ALA A 109 18.19 -16.50 -5.78
CA ALA A 109 17.74 -16.06 -7.10
C ALA A 109 18.65 -14.98 -7.73
N GLN A 110 19.94 -14.99 -7.40
CA GLN A 110 21.00 -14.11 -7.88
C GLN A 110 21.52 -14.63 -9.22
N VAL A 111 20.68 -14.59 -10.24
CA VAL A 111 21.13 -14.59 -11.64
C VAL A 111 21.53 -13.17 -12.03
N GLU A 112 22.46 -13.04 -12.97
CA GLU A 112 22.70 -11.77 -13.64
C GLU A 112 21.37 -11.32 -14.29
N GLY A 113 20.83 -10.19 -13.82
CA GLY A 113 19.51 -9.71 -14.21
C GLY A 113 18.34 -10.15 -13.33
N GLY A 114 18.56 -10.71 -12.13
CA GLY A 114 17.46 -11.15 -11.24
C GLY A 114 16.50 -10.05 -10.74
N GLY A 115 16.90 -8.78 -10.79
CA GLY A 115 16.12 -7.62 -10.34
C GLY A 115 16.72 -6.29 -10.75
#